data_AF-A0A2N2BH50-F1
#
_entry.id   AF-A0A2N2BH50-F1
#
_cell.length_a   1.000
_cell.length_b   1.000
_cell.length_c   1.000
_cell.angle_alpha   90.00
_cell.angle_beta   90.00
_cell.angle_gamma   90.00
#
_symmetry.space_group_name_H-M   'P 1'
#
loop_
_entity.id
_entity.type
_entity.pdbx_description
1 polymer ?
#
loop_
_entity_poly.entity_id
_entity_poly.type
_entity_poly.pdbx_seq_one_letter_code
_entity_poly.pdbx_strand_id
1 'polypeptide(L)'
;MKKLVVLLTILLMVNSSLVVNASGQRGGNPNMNQGQNRSTTALMGEAVKNKENVTARYDNFFEKREENLVRRLDKATTRWEERLEKRDAAITRHLEVIQLYAPELLENYELAFEEHKAVHTDLMEARTAITEAYMNETNLGLKTLKAEIEEKLEAKEITTKEAREMIRTYMLERKEGFKTLFGAFQEAIAEEKAAYEILKAEADVLKTELRAAIEAEDADLCNTLLAELYDYLLAHIEFDQFKLDTLNDIF
;
A
#
# COMPACT_ATOMS: atom_id res chain seq x y z
N MET A 1 -34.64 20.75 13.59
CA MET A 1 -34.51 21.09 12.15
C MET A 1 -33.08 21.41 11.67
N LYS A 2 -32.28 22.28 12.31
CA LYS A 2 -30.91 22.58 11.83
C LYS A 2 -29.86 21.47 12.08
N LYS A 3 -30.04 20.61 13.09
CA LYS A 3 -29.11 19.50 13.40
C LYS A 3 -29.26 18.28 12.47
N LEU A 4 -30.48 18.01 11.98
CA LEU A 4 -30.79 16.91 11.06
C LEU A 4 -30.21 17.10 9.64
N VAL A 5 -30.16 18.35 9.15
CA VAL A 5 -29.61 18.66 7.81
C VAL A 5 -28.08 18.48 7.76
N VAL A 6 -27.40 18.65 8.88
CA VAL A 6 -25.94 18.44 8.98
C VAL A 6 -25.58 16.94 8.93
N LEU A 7 -26.37 16.07 9.55
CA LEU A 7 -26.19 14.61 9.50
C LEU A 7 -26.35 14.03 8.08
N LEU A 8 -27.31 14.56 7.30
CA LEU A 8 -27.59 14.12 5.92
C LEU A 8 -26.46 14.44 4.93
N THR A 9 -25.69 15.51 5.19
CA THR A 9 -24.66 16.00 4.24
C THR A 9 -23.31 15.31 4.46
N ILE A 10 -23.07 14.77 5.65
CA ILE A 10 -21.81 14.12 6.07
C ILE A 10 -21.63 12.72 5.46
N LEU A 11 -22.69 12.17 4.87
CA LEU A 11 -22.80 10.76 4.55
C LEU A 11 -22.55 10.43 3.06
N LEU A 12 -22.48 11.46 2.21
CA LEU A 12 -22.32 11.37 0.76
C LEU A 12 -20.87 11.19 0.26
N MET A 13 -19.86 11.13 1.14
CA MET A 13 -18.45 11.19 0.74
C MET A 13 -17.67 9.86 0.69
N VAL A 14 -18.33 8.70 0.81
CA VAL A 14 -17.61 7.40 0.96
C VAL A 14 -17.40 6.62 -0.36
N ASN A 15 -17.98 7.03 -1.49
CA ASN A 15 -17.84 6.28 -2.75
C ASN A 15 -17.05 7.05 -3.81
N SER A 16 -15.76 6.73 -4.02
CA SER A 16 -15.06 6.76 -5.32
C SER A 16 -13.56 6.48 -5.19
N SER A 17 -13.08 5.28 -5.53
CA SER A 17 -11.75 5.11 -6.15
C SER A 17 -11.62 3.73 -6.81
N LEU A 18 -11.75 3.69 -8.13
CA LEU A 18 -11.40 2.53 -8.96
C LEU A 18 -10.77 2.96 -10.29
N VAL A 19 -9.66 2.27 -10.62
CA VAL A 19 -9.12 1.88 -11.96
C VAL A 19 -8.43 3.00 -12.78
N VAL A 20 -7.10 3.02 -12.93
CA VAL A 20 -6.16 2.27 -13.84
C VAL A 20 -6.15 2.71 -15.32
N ASN A 21 -5.12 3.50 -15.67
CA ASN A 21 -4.10 3.37 -16.73
C ASN A 21 -4.44 2.94 -18.19
N ALA A 22 -3.91 3.68 -19.19
CA ALA A 22 -3.46 3.24 -20.54
C ALA A 22 -2.89 4.46 -21.32
N SER A 23 -1.58 4.55 -21.65
CA SER A 23 -0.81 4.00 -22.81
C SER A 23 -0.76 4.88 -24.08
N GLY A 24 0.42 4.95 -24.74
CA GLY A 24 0.64 5.43 -26.14
C GLY A 24 1.89 6.32 -26.28
N GLN A 25 3.11 5.93 -26.67
CA GLN A 25 3.70 5.25 -27.84
C GLN A 25 4.13 6.18 -29.03
N ARG A 26 5.46 6.21 -29.26
CA ARG A 26 6.27 6.25 -30.53
C ARG A 26 6.48 7.52 -31.40
N GLY A 27 7.73 7.60 -31.87
CA GLY A 27 8.20 8.19 -33.15
C GLY A 27 9.31 9.25 -32.93
N GLY A 28 10.47 9.31 -33.60
CA GLY A 28 11.09 8.57 -34.69
C GLY A 28 12.52 9.15 -34.90
N ASN A 29 13.45 8.37 -35.44
CA ASN A 29 14.78 8.79 -35.92
C ASN A 29 14.66 9.08 -37.44
N PRO A 30 15.44 9.97 -38.09
CA PRO A 30 16.88 9.73 -38.35
C PRO A 30 17.75 11.00 -38.58
N ASN A 31 19.08 10.90 -38.38
CA ASN A 31 20.00 11.49 -39.38
C ASN A 31 21.42 10.89 -39.34
N MET A 32 22.05 10.88 -40.52
CA MET A 32 23.29 10.21 -40.92
C MET A 32 24.58 11.01 -40.67
N ASN A 33 25.68 10.24 -40.68
CA ASN A 33 27.03 10.53 -41.19
C ASN A 33 27.91 11.59 -40.50
N GLN A 34 29.05 11.15 -39.95
CA GLN A 34 30.39 11.67 -40.28
C GLN A 34 31.50 10.96 -39.48
N GLY A 35 32.63 10.71 -40.14
CA GLY A 35 33.95 10.81 -39.49
C GLY A 35 34.68 9.50 -39.17
N GLN A 36 35.50 9.06 -40.12
CA GLN A 36 36.64 8.16 -39.90
C GLN A 36 37.71 8.81 -38.99
N ASN A 37 38.54 7.94 -38.38
CA ASN A 37 39.81 8.19 -37.69
C ASN A 37 39.74 8.66 -36.23
N ARG A 38 39.83 7.70 -35.29
CA ARG A 38 40.24 7.95 -33.90
C ARG A 38 41.43 7.08 -33.54
N SER A 39 42.52 7.73 -33.11
CA SER A 39 43.73 7.07 -32.65
C SER A 39 43.45 6.21 -31.41
N THR A 40 44.28 5.20 -31.21
CA THR A 40 44.22 4.26 -30.07
C THR A 40 44.26 4.96 -28.70
N THR A 41 44.86 6.15 -28.59
CA THR A 41 44.84 7.01 -27.40
C THR A 41 43.51 7.73 -27.19
N ALA A 42 42.85 8.19 -28.27
CA ALA A 42 41.49 8.73 -28.20
C ALA A 42 40.46 7.64 -27.88
N LEU A 43 40.66 6.41 -28.37
CA LEU A 43 39.86 5.23 -28.03
C LEU A 43 40.02 4.81 -26.56
N MET A 44 41.22 4.89 -25.99
CA MET A 44 41.40 4.67 -24.54
C MET A 44 40.76 5.77 -23.71
N GLY A 45 40.93 7.04 -24.07
CA GLY A 45 40.27 8.16 -23.37
C GLY A 45 38.74 8.14 -23.49
N GLU A 46 38.20 7.69 -24.63
CA GLU A 46 36.77 7.47 -24.79
C GLU A 46 36.28 6.24 -24.06
N ALA A 47 37.03 5.14 -24.03
CA ALA A 47 36.67 3.95 -23.27
C ALA A 47 36.65 4.23 -21.75
N VAL A 48 37.60 5.03 -21.25
CA VAL A 48 37.62 5.50 -19.86
C VAL A 48 36.45 6.43 -19.56
N LYS A 49 36.18 7.43 -20.42
CA LYS A 49 35.00 8.32 -20.27
C LYS A 49 33.67 7.57 -20.41
N ASN A 50 33.60 6.50 -21.20
CA ASN A 50 32.41 5.66 -21.29
C ASN A 50 32.25 4.79 -20.05
N LYS A 51 33.34 4.25 -19.48
CA LYS A 51 33.30 3.54 -18.20
C LYS A 51 32.84 4.48 -17.08
N GLU A 52 33.45 5.65 -16.92
CA GLU A 52 33.05 6.66 -15.92
C GLU A 52 31.58 7.10 -16.08
N ASN A 53 31.11 7.32 -17.31
CA ASN A 53 29.70 7.64 -17.56
C ASN A 53 28.74 6.48 -17.26
N VAL A 54 29.18 5.23 -17.45
CA VAL A 54 28.37 4.05 -17.17
C VAL A 54 28.31 3.79 -15.66
N THR A 55 29.44 3.88 -14.95
CA THR A 55 29.50 3.79 -13.48
C THR A 55 28.66 4.90 -12.84
N ALA A 56 28.81 6.16 -13.28
CA ALA A 56 27.99 7.28 -12.80
C ALA A 56 26.48 7.09 -13.07
N ARG A 57 26.09 6.44 -14.18
CA ARG A 57 24.68 6.12 -14.46
C ARG A 57 24.15 5.01 -13.54
N TYR A 58 24.99 4.05 -13.16
CA TYR A 58 24.62 3.01 -12.21
C TYR A 58 24.50 3.56 -10.80
N ASP A 59 25.45 4.38 -10.35
CA ASP A 59 25.40 5.03 -9.04
C ASP A 59 24.15 5.90 -8.90
N ASN A 60 23.87 6.70 -9.92
CA ASN A 60 22.67 7.54 -9.95
C ASN A 60 21.36 6.72 -9.97
N PHE A 61 21.37 5.49 -10.52
CA PHE A 61 20.21 4.59 -10.46
C PHE A 61 19.97 4.07 -9.03
N PHE A 62 21.03 3.70 -8.30
CA PHE A 62 20.92 3.22 -6.92
C PHE A 62 20.56 4.34 -5.94
N GLU A 63 21.19 5.52 -6.04
CA GLU A 63 20.83 6.69 -5.22
C GLU A 63 19.38 7.11 -5.42
N LYS A 64 18.94 7.28 -6.68
CA LYS A 64 17.53 7.62 -6.98
C LYS A 64 16.54 6.58 -6.47
N ARG A 65 16.95 5.32 -6.34
CA ARG A 65 16.08 4.26 -5.83
C ARG A 65 15.95 4.37 -4.31
N GLU A 66 17.04 4.61 -3.59
CA GLU A 66 17.02 4.85 -2.15
C GLU A 66 16.20 6.13 -1.81
N GLU A 67 16.41 7.23 -2.54
CA GLU A 67 15.61 8.46 -2.37
C GLU A 67 14.11 8.23 -2.66
N ASN A 68 13.79 7.48 -3.72
CA ASN A 68 12.40 7.16 -4.04
C ASN A 68 11.75 6.23 -3.01
N LEU A 69 12.53 5.39 -2.33
CA LEU A 69 12.05 4.53 -1.27
C LEU A 69 11.58 5.37 -0.08
N VAL A 70 12.46 6.22 0.46
CA VAL A 70 12.16 7.11 1.59
C VAL A 70 10.93 7.96 1.27
N ARG A 71 10.90 8.60 0.11
CA ARG A 71 9.76 9.43 -0.31
C ARG A 71 8.43 8.65 -0.42
N ARG A 72 8.47 7.35 -0.76
CA ARG A 72 7.26 6.52 -0.87
C ARG A 72 6.74 6.12 0.50
N LEU A 73 7.63 5.79 1.43
CA LEU A 73 7.30 5.48 2.82
C LEU A 73 6.74 6.72 3.52
N ASP A 74 7.42 7.87 3.42
CA ASP A 74 6.93 9.14 3.98
C ASP A 74 5.51 9.48 3.50
N LYS A 75 5.27 9.36 2.20
CA LYS A 75 3.93 9.60 1.62
C LYS A 75 2.89 8.60 2.11
N ALA A 76 3.27 7.37 2.41
CA ALA A 76 2.36 6.38 2.96
C ALA A 76 2.00 6.74 4.41
N THR A 77 2.99 7.13 5.21
CA THR A 77 2.84 7.58 6.60
C THR A 77 1.95 8.82 6.69
N THR A 78 2.21 9.89 5.92
CA THR A 78 1.36 11.09 5.95
C THR A 78 -0.09 10.79 5.57
N ARG A 79 -0.30 9.96 4.53
CA ARG A 79 -1.66 9.56 4.12
C ARG A 79 -2.38 8.73 5.18
N TRP A 80 -1.62 7.98 5.97
CA TRP A 80 -2.15 7.18 7.06
C TRP A 80 -2.57 8.07 8.24
N GLU A 81 -1.72 9.02 8.64
CA GLU A 81 -2.04 10.02 9.67
C GLU A 81 -3.32 10.80 9.30
N GLU A 82 -3.42 11.28 8.06
CA GLU A 82 -4.63 11.97 7.56
C GLU A 82 -5.90 11.08 7.62
N ARG A 83 -5.75 9.76 7.47
CA ARG A 83 -6.87 8.81 7.58
C ARG A 83 -7.25 8.57 9.03
N LEU A 84 -6.28 8.50 9.94
CA LEU A 84 -6.52 8.36 11.37
C LEU A 84 -7.32 9.55 11.90
N GLU A 85 -6.94 10.78 11.56
CA GLU A 85 -7.68 11.99 11.98
C GLU A 85 -9.14 11.96 11.50
N LYS A 86 -9.37 11.59 10.24
CA LYS A 86 -10.73 11.47 9.68
C LYS A 86 -11.52 10.36 10.37
N ARG A 87 -10.87 9.26 10.75
CA ARG A 87 -11.50 8.14 11.45
C ARG A 87 -11.88 8.52 12.87
N ASP A 88 -10.99 9.18 13.61
CA ASP A 88 -11.26 9.63 14.97
C ASP A 88 -12.47 10.58 14.99
N ALA A 89 -12.54 11.53 14.04
CA ALA A 89 -13.71 12.40 13.89
C ALA A 89 -15.01 11.65 13.54
N ALA A 90 -14.92 10.53 12.83
CA ALA A 90 -16.08 9.69 12.52
C ALA A 90 -16.52 8.85 13.73
N ILE A 91 -15.56 8.32 14.51
CA ILE A 91 -15.79 7.58 15.75
C ILE A 91 -16.51 8.47 16.76
N THR A 92 -16.05 9.71 16.97
CA THR A 92 -16.72 10.65 17.88
C THR A 92 -18.19 10.83 17.52
N ARG A 93 -18.52 10.96 16.23
CA ARG A 93 -19.92 11.08 15.77
C ARG A 93 -20.74 9.81 15.99
N HIS A 94 -20.13 8.63 15.87
CA HIS A 94 -20.82 7.37 16.14
C HIS A 94 -21.14 7.27 17.63
N LEU A 95 -20.18 7.60 18.50
CA LEU A 95 -20.36 7.59 19.95
C LEU A 95 -21.45 8.58 20.39
N GLU A 96 -21.57 9.74 19.75
CA GLU A 96 -22.68 10.68 20.01
C GLU A 96 -24.06 10.07 19.70
N VAL A 97 -24.18 9.30 18.61
CA VAL A 97 -25.43 8.60 18.25
C VAL A 97 -25.72 7.48 19.24
N ILE A 98 -24.70 6.70 19.62
CA ILE A 98 -24.83 5.63 20.61
C ILE A 98 -25.25 6.20 21.96
N GLN A 99 -24.63 7.28 22.42
CA GLN A 99 -24.99 7.93 23.69
C GLN A 99 -26.45 8.44 23.69
N LEU A 100 -26.99 8.81 22.53
CA LEU A 100 -28.36 9.31 22.43
C LEU A 100 -29.41 8.18 22.40
N TYR A 101 -29.13 7.07 21.73
CA TYR A 101 -30.13 6.01 21.45
C TYR A 101 -29.87 4.67 22.15
N ALA A 102 -28.63 4.40 22.55
CA ALA A 102 -28.21 3.18 23.24
C ALA A 102 -27.07 3.47 24.24
N PRO A 103 -27.30 4.34 25.25
CA PRO A 103 -26.24 4.77 26.18
C PRO A 103 -25.60 3.62 26.96
N GLU A 104 -26.32 2.51 27.17
CA GLU A 104 -25.82 1.29 27.79
C GLU A 104 -24.77 0.54 26.94
N LEU A 105 -24.72 0.78 25.62
CA LEU A 105 -23.72 0.21 24.73
C LEU A 105 -22.48 1.10 24.59
N LEU A 106 -22.49 2.32 25.13
CA LEU A 106 -21.45 3.33 24.88
C LEU A 106 -20.06 2.83 25.27
N GLU A 107 -19.91 2.30 26.48
CA GLU A 107 -18.61 1.80 26.99
C GLU A 107 -18.08 0.64 26.13
N ASN A 108 -18.96 -0.26 25.69
CA ASN A 108 -18.59 -1.38 24.82
C ASN A 108 -18.09 -0.90 23.46
N TYR A 109 -18.74 0.10 22.88
CA TYR A 109 -18.31 0.70 21.61
C TYR A 109 -17.00 1.48 21.75
N GLU A 110 -16.80 2.22 22.82
CA GLU A 110 -15.52 2.91 23.10
C GLU A 110 -14.37 1.91 23.15
N LEU A 111 -14.53 0.82 23.89
CA LEU A 111 -13.54 -0.26 23.96
C LEU A 111 -13.27 -0.88 22.58
N ALA A 112 -14.33 -1.24 21.86
CA ALA A 112 -14.21 -1.88 20.55
C ALA A 112 -13.55 -0.95 19.51
N PHE A 113 -13.82 0.36 19.55
CA PHE A 113 -13.15 1.31 18.66
C PHE A 113 -11.66 1.45 18.97
N GLU A 114 -11.25 1.42 20.24
CA GLU A 114 -9.85 1.43 20.63
C GLU A 114 -9.14 0.13 20.21
N GLU A 115 -9.79 -1.03 20.38
CA GLU A 115 -9.27 -2.31 19.91
C GLU A 115 -9.13 -2.34 18.38
N HIS A 116 -10.17 -1.94 17.65
CA HIS A 116 -10.12 -1.77 16.20
C HIS A 116 -9.01 -0.81 15.77
N LYS A 117 -8.76 0.26 16.53
CA LYS A 117 -7.67 1.19 16.27
C LYS A 117 -6.30 0.55 16.47
N ALA A 118 -6.12 -0.23 17.53
CA ALA A 118 -4.89 -0.96 17.81
C ALA A 118 -4.59 -1.97 16.69
N VAL A 119 -5.51 -2.90 16.41
CA VAL A 119 -5.30 -3.96 15.40
C VAL A 119 -5.03 -3.36 14.01
N HIS A 120 -5.77 -2.32 13.63
CA HIS A 120 -5.56 -1.67 12.35
C HIS A 120 -4.20 -0.95 12.25
N THR A 121 -3.68 -0.45 13.38
CA THR A 121 -2.34 0.15 13.46
C THR A 121 -1.28 -0.94 13.30
N ASP A 122 -1.38 -2.02 14.06
CA ASP A 122 -0.45 -3.16 13.99
C ASP A 122 -0.40 -3.78 12.59
N LEU A 123 -1.55 -3.92 11.93
CA LEU A 123 -1.64 -4.42 10.54
C LEU A 123 -0.92 -3.50 9.54
N MET A 124 -0.98 -2.18 9.74
CA MET A 124 -0.28 -1.22 8.89
C MET A 124 1.23 -1.19 9.18
N GLU A 125 1.62 -1.29 10.44
CA GLU A 125 3.02 -1.40 10.85
C GLU A 125 3.66 -2.67 10.30
N ALA A 126 3.01 -3.83 10.44
CA ALA A 126 3.49 -5.11 9.90
C ALA A 126 3.66 -5.04 8.37
N ARG A 127 2.68 -4.48 7.64
CA ARG A 127 2.81 -4.27 6.18
C ARG A 127 3.98 -3.36 5.81
N THR A 128 4.21 -2.33 6.60
CA THR A 128 5.31 -1.39 6.38
C THR A 128 6.64 -2.08 6.62
N ALA A 129 6.79 -2.78 7.74
CA ALA A 129 7.97 -3.55 8.10
C ALA A 129 8.32 -4.60 7.05
N ILE A 130 7.34 -5.36 6.57
CA ILE A 130 7.52 -6.35 5.49
C ILE A 130 8.03 -5.69 4.21
N THR A 131 7.42 -4.56 3.83
CA THR A 131 7.82 -3.81 2.64
C THR A 131 9.25 -3.29 2.76
N GLU A 132 9.60 -2.73 3.92
CA GLU A 132 10.93 -2.21 4.21
C GLU A 132 11.98 -3.33 4.23
N ALA A 133 11.73 -4.42 4.96
CA ALA A 133 12.62 -5.57 5.02
C ALA A 133 12.89 -6.13 3.61
N TYR A 134 11.83 -6.38 2.85
CA TYR A 134 11.93 -6.89 1.50
C TYR A 134 12.72 -5.95 0.57
N MET A 135 12.52 -4.64 0.69
CA MET A 135 13.23 -3.64 -0.11
C MET A 135 14.70 -3.52 0.30
N ASN A 136 14.99 -3.58 1.59
CA ASN A 136 16.35 -3.57 2.14
C ASN A 136 17.16 -4.78 1.64
N GLU A 137 16.59 -5.99 1.73
CA GLU A 137 17.18 -7.20 1.15
C GLU A 137 17.42 -7.05 -0.35
N THR A 138 16.43 -6.53 -1.08
CA THR A 138 16.52 -6.34 -2.52
C THR A 138 17.67 -5.39 -2.87
N ASN A 139 17.82 -4.29 -2.13
CA ASN A 139 18.88 -3.31 -2.32
C ASN A 139 20.26 -3.88 -1.94
N LEU A 140 20.35 -4.69 -0.88
CA LEU A 140 21.59 -5.37 -0.50
C LEU A 140 22.04 -6.37 -1.57
N GLY A 141 21.13 -7.19 -2.09
CA GLY A 141 21.44 -8.11 -3.17
C GLY A 141 21.79 -7.37 -4.47
N LEU A 142 21.18 -6.21 -4.74
CA LEU A 142 21.59 -5.34 -5.85
C LEU A 142 23.00 -4.77 -5.68
N LYS A 143 23.38 -4.34 -4.48
CA LYS A 143 24.75 -3.86 -4.18
C LYS A 143 25.77 -4.98 -4.42
N THR A 144 25.44 -6.20 -4.01
CA THR A 144 26.28 -7.39 -4.25
C THR A 144 26.39 -7.70 -5.75
N LEU A 145 25.25 -7.74 -6.46
CA LEU A 145 25.20 -7.97 -7.90
C LEU A 145 25.95 -6.90 -8.69
N LYS A 146 25.90 -5.63 -8.24
CA LYS A 146 26.64 -4.54 -8.85
C LYS A 146 28.14 -4.80 -8.80
N ALA A 147 28.67 -5.17 -7.63
CA ALA A 147 30.10 -5.48 -7.47
C ALA A 147 30.52 -6.65 -8.37
N GLU A 148 29.72 -7.71 -8.44
CA GLU A 148 29.96 -8.86 -9.33
C GLU A 148 29.97 -8.45 -10.81
N ILE A 149 29.03 -7.59 -11.23
CA ILE A 149 28.96 -7.08 -12.59
C ILE A 149 30.18 -6.23 -12.93
N GLU A 150 30.64 -5.38 -12.00
CA GLU A 150 31.82 -4.54 -12.20
C GLU A 150 33.06 -5.40 -12.41
N GLU A 151 33.28 -6.43 -11.58
CA GLU A 151 34.38 -7.38 -11.72
C GLU A 151 34.34 -8.10 -13.09
N LYS A 152 33.18 -8.63 -13.49
CA LYS A 152 33.01 -9.32 -14.78
C LYS A 152 33.18 -8.40 -15.99
N LEU A 153 32.78 -7.13 -15.88
CA LEU A 153 33.00 -6.14 -16.94
C LEU A 153 34.48 -5.75 -17.06
N GLU A 154 35.21 -5.67 -15.95
CA GLU A 154 36.65 -5.41 -15.94
C GLU A 154 37.44 -6.58 -16.53
N ALA A 155 37.07 -7.80 -16.18
CA ALA A 155 37.59 -9.04 -16.74
C ALA A 155 37.20 -9.24 -18.22
N LYS A 156 36.26 -8.44 -18.75
CA LYS A 156 35.67 -8.55 -20.10
C LYS A 156 34.97 -9.90 -20.36
N GLU A 157 34.51 -10.54 -19.30
CA GLU A 157 33.77 -11.80 -19.36
C GLU A 157 32.33 -11.59 -19.84
N ILE A 158 31.77 -10.41 -19.52
CA ILE A 158 30.44 -10.01 -19.94
C ILE A 158 30.48 -8.67 -20.67
N THR A 159 29.49 -8.45 -21.51
CA THR A 159 29.19 -7.17 -22.14
C THR A 159 28.32 -6.31 -21.23
N THR A 160 28.28 -5.00 -21.51
CA THR A 160 27.36 -4.07 -20.83
C THR A 160 25.88 -4.40 -21.06
N LYS A 161 25.55 -5.11 -22.15
CA LYS A 161 24.20 -5.58 -22.41
C LYS A 161 23.83 -6.73 -21.48
N GLU A 162 24.75 -7.69 -21.29
CA GLU A 162 24.56 -8.81 -20.37
C GLU A 162 24.47 -8.34 -18.91
N ALA A 163 25.31 -7.38 -18.50
CA ALA A 163 25.22 -6.73 -17.19
C ALA A 163 23.82 -6.13 -16.91
N ARG A 164 23.24 -5.42 -17.91
CA ARG A 164 21.88 -4.87 -17.77
C ARG A 164 20.83 -5.97 -17.66
N GLU A 165 21.01 -7.07 -18.39
CA GLU A 165 20.08 -8.20 -18.33
C GLU A 165 20.17 -8.93 -17.00
N MET A 166 21.35 -9.04 -16.39
CA MET A 166 21.53 -9.58 -15.04
C MET A 166 20.74 -8.77 -14.00
N ILE A 167 20.87 -7.43 -14.01
CA ILE A 167 20.11 -6.55 -13.10
C ILE A 167 18.61 -6.68 -13.36
N ARG A 168 18.20 -6.72 -14.62
CA ARG A 168 16.79 -6.87 -15.00
C ARG A 168 16.23 -8.19 -14.50
N THR A 169 16.96 -9.28 -14.69
CA THR A 169 16.58 -10.65 -14.28
C THR A 169 16.41 -10.70 -12.77
N TYR A 170 17.42 -10.25 -12.01
CA TYR A 170 17.34 -10.16 -10.55
C TYR A 170 16.13 -9.36 -10.08
N MET A 171 15.85 -8.22 -10.71
CA MET A 171 14.70 -7.39 -10.37
C MET A 171 13.35 -8.05 -10.66
N LEU A 172 13.25 -8.82 -11.74
CA LEU A 172 12.05 -9.57 -12.10
C LEU A 172 11.83 -10.73 -11.12
N GLU A 173 12.88 -11.49 -10.81
CA GLU A 173 12.83 -12.61 -9.87
C GLU A 173 12.42 -12.14 -8.48
N ARG A 174 13.02 -11.06 -7.98
CA ARG A 174 12.61 -10.43 -6.73
C ARG A 174 11.12 -10.08 -6.80
N LYS A 175 10.72 -9.28 -7.79
CA LYS A 175 9.31 -8.86 -7.93
C LYS A 175 8.34 -10.05 -7.93
N GLU A 176 8.66 -11.12 -8.66
CA GLU A 176 7.79 -12.30 -8.71
C GLU A 176 7.77 -13.03 -7.36
N GLY A 177 8.92 -13.17 -6.67
CA GLY A 177 8.97 -13.74 -5.32
C GLY A 177 8.07 -13.01 -4.32
N PHE A 178 8.11 -11.67 -4.31
CA PHE A 178 7.21 -10.89 -3.45
C PHE A 178 5.74 -11.06 -3.84
N LYS A 179 5.46 -11.11 -5.14
CA LYS A 179 4.11 -11.33 -5.65
C LYS A 179 3.58 -12.72 -5.29
N THR A 180 4.43 -13.74 -5.26
CA THR A 180 4.07 -15.09 -4.80
C THR A 180 3.71 -15.09 -3.32
N LEU A 181 4.53 -14.48 -2.45
CA LEU A 181 4.23 -14.37 -1.01
C LEU A 181 2.92 -13.60 -0.77
N PHE A 182 2.75 -12.46 -1.43
CA PHE A 182 1.51 -11.69 -1.31
C PHE A 182 0.30 -12.43 -1.89
N GLY A 183 0.51 -13.23 -2.94
CA GLY A 183 -0.50 -14.13 -3.51
C GLY A 183 -0.93 -15.20 -2.50
N ALA A 184 0.02 -15.84 -1.82
CA ALA A 184 -0.24 -16.80 -0.75
C ALA A 184 -1.02 -16.15 0.40
N PHE A 185 -0.67 -14.93 0.79
CA PHE A 185 -1.42 -14.16 1.78
C PHE A 185 -2.87 -13.90 1.34
N GLN A 186 -3.09 -13.45 0.10
CA GLN A 186 -4.45 -13.22 -0.42
C GLN A 186 -5.26 -14.51 -0.50
N GLU A 187 -4.63 -15.64 -0.84
CA GLU A 187 -5.27 -16.95 -0.89
C GLU A 187 -5.64 -17.44 0.51
N ALA A 188 -4.73 -17.31 1.50
CA ALA A 188 -4.95 -17.71 2.87
C ALA A 188 -6.12 -16.97 3.54
N ILE A 189 -6.33 -15.69 3.19
CA ILE A 189 -7.45 -14.90 3.72
C ILE A 189 -8.71 -14.93 2.84
N ALA A 190 -8.72 -15.65 1.72
CA ALA A 190 -9.76 -15.51 0.70
C ALA A 190 -11.15 -15.92 1.21
N GLU A 191 -11.23 -17.04 1.92
CA GLU A 191 -12.49 -17.56 2.48
C GLU A 191 -13.04 -16.62 3.55
N GLU A 192 -12.20 -16.25 4.53
CA GLU A 192 -12.59 -15.35 5.61
C GLU A 192 -13.01 -13.97 5.09
N LYS A 193 -12.28 -13.46 4.10
CA LYS A 193 -12.64 -12.21 3.43
C LYS A 193 -13.98 -12.30 2.72
N ALA A 194 -14.29 -13.42 2.07
CA ALA A 194 -15.56 -13.62 1.39
C ALA A 194 -16.72 -13.68 2.40
N ALA A 195 -16.54 -14.37 3.53
CA ALA A 195 -17.50 -14.38 4.63
C ALA A 195 -17.72 -12.98 5.21
N TYR A 196 -16.65 -12.23 5.46
CA TYR A 196 -16.74 -10.87 5.99
C TYR A 196 -17.40 -9.88 5.01
N GLU A 197 -17.20 -10.01 3.69
CA GLU A 197 -17.87 -9.12 2.72
C GLU A 197 -19.39 -9.32 2.69
N ILE A 198 -19.90 -10.51 3.05
CA ILE A 198 -21.34 -10.74 3.24
C ILE A 198 -21.82 -9.95 4.47
N LEU A 199 -21.14 -10.13 5.60
CA LEU A 199 -21.46 -9.42 6.85
C LEU A 199 -21.42 -7.90 6.67
N LYS A 200 -20.42 -7.40 5.95
CA LYS A 200 -20.28 -5.97 5.65
C LYS A 200 -21.44 -5.43 4.81
N ALA A 201 -21.93 -6.22 3.84
CA ALA A 201 -23.09 -5.82 3.04
C ALA A 201 -24.36 -5.72 3.90
N GLU A 202 -24.54 -6.65 4.85
CA GLU A 202 -25.62 -6.62 5.84
C GLU A 202 -25.49 -5.40 6.76
N ALA A 203 -24.29 -5.14 7.29
CA ALA A 203 -24.02 -3.95 8.10
C ALA A 203 -24.32 -2.63 7.37
N ASP A 204 -24.11 -2.56 6.05
CA ASP A 204 -24.41 -1.37 5.25
C ASP A 204 -25.94 -1.15 5.07
N VAL A 205 -26.71 -2.24 5.03
CA VAL A 205 -28.18 -2.17 5.11
C VAL A 205 -28.60 -1.65 6.48
N LEU A 206 -28.08 -2.21 7.57
CA LEU A 206 -28.40 -1.78 8.94
C LEU A 206 -28.04 -0.31 9.19
N LYS A 207 -26.92 0.18 8.67
CA LYS A 207 -26.57 1.63 8.74
C LYS A 207 -27.59 2.50 8.02
N THR A 208 -28.19 2.01 6.94
CA THR A 208 -29.21 2.74 6.19
C THR A 208 -30.54 2.73 6.94
N GLU A 209 -30.91 1.60 7.53
CA GLU A 209 -32.08 1.47 8.40
C GLU A 209 -31.95 2.32 9.66
N LEU A 210 -30.76 2.37 10.27
CA LEU A 210 -30.50 3.21 11.44
C LEU A 210 -30.72 4.68 11.13
N ARG A 211 -30.32 5.14 9.94
CA ARG A 211 -30.61 6.52 9.50
C ARG A 211 -32.10 6.77 9.39
N ALA A 212 -32.83 5.83 8.79
CA ALA A 212 -34.28 5.95 8.67
C ALA A 212 -34.96 5.95 10.05
N ALA A 213 -34.50 5.11 10.98
CA ALA A 213 -34.99 5.09 12.36
C ALA A 213 -34.70 6.40 13.11
N ILE A 214 -33.50 6.97 12.94
CA ILE A 214 -33.13 8.28 13.49
C ILE A 214 -34.03 9.38 12.91
N GLU A 215 -34.30 9.37 11.60
CA GLU A 215 -35.20 10.33 10.94
C GLU A 215 -36.66 10.19 11.40
N ALA A 216 -37.08 8.97 11.70
CA ALA A 216 -38.40 8.66 12.26
C ALA A 216 -38.50 8.90 13.77
N GLU A 217 -37.39 9.27 14.43
CA GLU A 217 -37.29 9.40 15.89
C GLU A 217 -37.68 8.10 16.64
N ASP A 218 -37.45 6.94 16.02
CA ASP A 218 -37.75 5.61 16.58
C ASP A 218 -36.58 5.11 17.43
N ALA A 219 -36.62 5.44 18.72
CA ALA A 219 -35.53 5.13 19.65
C ALA A 219 -35.33 3.63 19.89
N ASP A 220 -36.42 2.84 19.93
CA ASP A 220 -36.35 1.40 20.18
C ASP A 220 -35.70 0.67 19.00
N LEU A 221 -36.06 1.07 17.77
CA LEU A 221 -35.43 0.54 16.57
C LEU A 221 -33.96 0.98 16.46
N CYS A 222 -33.65 2.24 16.79
CA CYS A 222 -32.26 2.71 16.84
C CYS A 222 -31.41 1.87 17.81
N ASN A 223 -31.93 1.59 19.01
CA ASN A 223 -31.26 0.78 20.00
C ASN A 223 -30.94 -0.63 19.47
N THR A 224 -31.96 -1.27 18.88
CA THR A 224 -31.83 -2.62 18.30
C THR A 224 -30.77 -2.66 17.18
N LEU A 225 -30.83 -1.71 16.24
CA LEU A 225 -29.89 -1.64 15.12
C LEU A 225 -28.46 -1.33 15.58
N LEU A 226 -28.30 -0.52 16.65
CA LEU A 226 -26.99 -0.25 17.24
C LEU A 226 -26.43 -1.48 17.97
N ALA A 227 -27.25 -2.33 18.58
CA ALA A 227 -26.80 -3.60 19.13
C ALA A 227 -26.31 -4.54 18.03
N GLU A 228 -27.05 -4.67 16.93
CA GLU A 228 -26.62 -5.50 15.80
C GLU A 228 -25.34 -4.97 15.15
N LEU A 229 -25.23 -3.66 14.93
CA LEU A 229 -24.02 -3.02 14.38
C LEU A 229 -22.78 -3.20 15.27
N TYR A 230 -22.98 -3.42 16.58
CA TYR A 230 -21.88 -3.70 17.50
C TYR A 230 -21.26 -5.07 17.21
N ASP A 231 -22.09 -6.09 16.98
CA ASP A 231 -21.62 -7.42 16.62
C ASP A 231 -20.81 -7.40 15.30
N TYR A 232 -21.21 -6.58 14.34
CA TYR A 232 -20.43 -6.38 13.11
C TYR A 232 -19.09 -5.67 13.34
N LEU A 233 -19.02 -4.74 14.30
CA LEU A 233 -17.76 -4.11 14.67
C LEU A 233 -16.80 -5.15 15.25
N LEU A 234 -17.29 -6.03 16.13
CA LEU A 234 -16.50 -7.13 16.69
C LEU A 234 -16.01 -8.09 15.59
N ALA A 235 -16.90 -8.51 14.69
CA ALA A 235 -16.52 -9.37 13.56
C ALA A 235 -15.46 -8.71 12.65
N HIS A 236 -15.51 -7.38 12.48
CA HIS A 236 -14.47 -6.67 11.72
C HIS A 236 -13.12 -6.66 12.44
N ILE A 237 -13.10 -6.50 13.76
CA ILE A 237 -11.89 -6.56 14.57
C ILE A 237 -11.26 -7.95 14.47
N GLU A 238 -12.06 -9.01 14.62
CA GLU A 238 -11.60 -10.39 14.47
C GLU A 238 -11.01 -10.65 13.07
N PHE A 239 -11.67 -10.16 12.01
CA PHE A 239 -11.13 -10.27 10.66
C PHE A 239 -9.83 -9.47 10.45
N ASP A 240 -9.72 -8.26 11.04
CA ASP A 240 -8.49 -7.47 11.03
C ASP A 240 -7.35 -8.21 11.75
N GLN A 241 -7.63 -8.84 12.89
CA GLN A 241 -6.67 -9.64 13.64
C GLN A 241 -6.23 -10.88 12.85
N PHE A 242 -7.18 -11.62 12.27
CA PHE A 242 -6.88 -12.78 11.43
C PHE A 242 -5.97 -12.41 10.25
N LYS A 243 -6.18 -11.25 9.62
CA LYS A 243 -5.28 -10.74 8.57
C LYS A 243 -3.89 -10.42 9.11
N LEU A 244 -3.78 -9.83 10.29
CA LEU A 244 -2.50 -9.53 10.92
C LEU A 244 -1.71 -10.82 11.21
N ASP A 245 -2.36 -11.81 11.81
CA ASP A 245 -1.75 -13.09 12.13
C ASP A 245 -1.29 -13.81 10.85
N THR A 246 -2.17 -13.89 9.85
CA THR A 246 -1.85 -14.51 8.55
C THR A 246 -0.71 -13.78 7.83
N LEU A 247 -0.62 -12.46 7.98
CA LEU A 247 0.47 -11.68 7.39
C LEU A 247 1.81 -12.03 8.05
N ASN A 248 1.83 -12.12 9.38
CA ASN A 248 3.02 -12.47 10.17
C ASN A 248 3.46 -13.92 9.99
N ASP A 249 2.54 -14.84 9.68
CA ASP A 249 2.87 -16.24 9.42
C ASP A 249 3.53 -16.45 8.04
N ILE A 250 3.23 -15.58 7.07
CA ILE A 250 3.68 -15.74 5.68
C ILE A 250 4.99 -14.99 5.38
N PHE A 251 5.23 -13.85 6.03
CA PHE A 251 6.36 -12.97 5.76
C PHE A 251 7.38 -12.95 6.89
#